data_AF-A0AAN9DJW8-F1
#
_entry.id   AF-A0AAN9DJW8-F1
#
_cell.length_a   1.000
_cell.length_b   1.000
_cell.length_c   1.000
_cell.angle_alpha   90.00
_cell.angle_beta   90.00
_cell.angle_gamma   90.00
#
_symmetry.space_group_name_H-M   'P 1'
#
loop_
_entity.id
_entity.type
_entity.pdbx_description
1 polymer ?
#
loop_
_entity_poly.entity_id
_entity_poly.type
_entity_poly.pdbx_seq_one_letter_code
_entity_poly.pdbx_strand_id
1 'polypeptide(L)'
;MQGRNINLDGVVGYIILQAQLREATRTWPHSDFLSLSQRAAAVSMLKRLNKSLSTAVNALQETDPNYFKEFEPILHSSFWSLPAEWGSTDPSLVYTSVRSMECYDEHLSDKCMTLLLGTWKDNGTPCIVTKSCRDTMTQFGCPHYSLSHQLLYFMIGTMKGCSRMLKGDLRLSRVNITVEHYKRIFCTNMIKSNQDIFKNGLTGQMQDIFIENILLCGLVGFSDFYKLDWLQSILTWQDQEVGCFGKEEDISQIFEEFLDAPHKRVKRREKTLTDGCSSHMTGVAVSTLGGFLNYYLSEQDITKRPLI
;
A
#
# COMPACT_ATOMS: atom_id res chain seq x y z
N MET A 1 2.74 8.90 -24.81
CA MET A 1 2.22 9.78 -23.73
C MET A 1 1.54 8.90 -22.68
N GLN A 2 2.31 8.17 -21.86
CA GLN A 2 1.76 7.17 -20.91
C GLN A 2 1.19 7.78 -19.61
N GLY A 3 1.53 9.02 -19.26
CA GLY A 3 1.12 9.63 -17.99
C GLY A 3 -0.33 10.10 -17.88
N ARG A 4 -1.13 10.10 -18.97
CA ARG A 4 -2.51 10.62 -18.94
C ARG A 4 -3.55 9.64 -18.38
N ASN A 5 -3.22 8.35 -18.36
CA ASN A 5 -4.19 7.30 -18.01
C ASN A 5 -3.97 6.72 -16.61
N ILE A 6 -2.95 7.17 -15.88
CA ILE A 6 -2.73 6.77 -14.50
C ILE A 6 -3.72 7.51 -13.58
N ASN A 7 -4.25 6.80 -12.58
CA ASN A 7 -5.09 7.37 -11.52
C ASN A 7 -4.24 7.76 -10.29
N LEU A 8 -4.87 8.43 -9.31
CA LEU A 8 -4.18 8.86 -8.10
C LEU A 8 -3.53 7.69 -7.35
N ASP A 9 -4.23 6.57 -7.20
CA ASP A 9 -3.72 5.40 -6.46
C ASP A 9 -2.45 4.82 -7.11
N GLY A 10 -2.44 4.72 -8.44
CA GLY A 10 -1.26 4.34 -9.20
C GLY A 10 -0.10 5.32 -8.99
N VAL A 11 -0.37 6.63 -9.04
CA VAL A 11 0.64 7.67 -8.78
C VAL A 11 1.20 7.56 -7.37
N VAL A 12 0.35 7.36 -6.36
CA VAL A 12 0.76 7.17 -4.96
C VAL A 12 1.71 5.98 -4.83
N GLY A 13 1.40 4.84 -5.46
CA GLY A 13 2.32 3.69 -5.49
C GLY A 13 3.71 4.04 -6.03
N TYR A 14 3.78 4.77 -7.14
CA TYR A 14 5.07 5.24 -7.66
C TYR A 14 5.77 6.28 -6.76
N ILE A 15 5.02 7.12 -6.03
CA ILE A 15 5.58 8.06 -5.04
C ILE A 15 6.19 7.30 -3.86
N ILE A 16 5.56 6.23 -3.40
CA ILE A 16 6.12 5.36 -2.36
C ILE A 16 7.38 4.65 -2.89
N LEU A 17 7.37 4.13 -4.11
CA LEU A 17 8.57 3.58 -4.76
C LEU A 17 9.70 4.62 -4.82
N GLN A 18 9.39 5.89 -5.08
CA GLN A 18 10.38 6.97 -5.05
C GLN A 18 11.01 7.11 -3.66
N ALA A 19 10.21 7.05 -2.58
CA ALA A 19 10.74 7.07 -1.21
C ALA A 19 11.65 5.85 -0.93
N GLN A 20 11.20 4.66 -1.33
CA GLN A 20 11.96 3.41 -1.19
C GLN A 20 13.28 3.40 -1.96
N LEU A 21 13.31 3.86 -3.21
CA LEU A 21 14.55 3.93 -3.99
C LEU A 21 15.52 4.98 -3.45
N ARG A 22 15.00 6.12 -2.93
CA ARG A 22 15.84 7.11 -2.25
C ARG A 22 16.53 6.52 -1.04
N GLU A 23 15.80 5.76 -0.21
CA GLU A 23 16.38 5.12 0.97
C GLU A 23 17.36 4.01 0.59
N ALA A 24 17.01 3.14 -0.35
CA ALA A 24 17.89 2.09 -0.85
C ALA A 24 19.20 2.67 -1.38
N THR A 25 19.15 3.72 -2.22
CA THR A 25 20.37 4.34 -2.79
C THR A 25 21.24 5.06 -1.76
N ARG A 26 20.63 5.52 -0.65
CA ARG A 26 21.31 6.14 0.50
C ARG A 26 22.00 5.13 1.40
N THR A 27 21.36 3.99 1.64
CA THR A 27 21.82 2.95 2.59
C THR A 27 22.61 1.81 1.94
N TRP A 28 22.69 1.80 0.60
CA TRP A 28 23.33 0.73 -0.16
C TRP A 28 24.77 0.44 0.30
N PRO A 29 25.13 -0.80 0.65
CA PRO A 29 26.48 -1.15 1.08
C PRO A 29 27.54 -0.87 -0.01
N HIS A 30 28.69 -0.30 0.37
CA HIS A 30 29.82 -0.09 -0.54
C HIS A 30 30.86 -1.22 -0.46
N SER A 31 30.39 -2.46 -0.37
CA SER A 31 31.20 -3.64 -0.06
C SER A 31 31.96 -4.22 -1.25
N ASP A 32 31.36 -4.23 -2.45
CA ASP A 32 31.95 -4.87 -3.64
C ASP A 32 31.46 -4.24 -4.97
N PHE A 33 32.07 -4.68 -6.09
CA PHE A 33 31.73 -4.22 -7.44
C PHE A 33 30.29 -4.55 -7.86
N LEU A 34 29.75 -5.69 -7.41
CA LEU A 34 28.38 -6.09 -7.72
C LEU A 34 27.41 -5.10 -7.06
N SER A 35 27.62 -4.80 -5.78
CA SER A 35 26.87 -3.82 -5.01
C SER A 35 26.91 -2.43 -5.64
N LEU A 36 28.09 -1.99 -6.11
CA LEU A 36 28.22 -0.72 -6.84
C LEU A 36 27.39 -0.71 -8.13
N SER A 37 27.38 -1.82 -8.88
CA SER A 37 26.61 -1.93 -10.13
C SER A 37 25.09 -1.91 -9.88
N GLN A 38 24.62 -2.63 -8.85
CA GLN A 38 23.20 -2.66 -8.47
C GLN A 38 22.74 -1.30 -7.94
N ARG A 39 23.57 -0.63 -7.12
CA ARG A 39 23.31 0.75 -6.68
C ARG A 39 23.21 1.71 -7.86
N ALA A 40 24.11 1.61 -8.85
CA ALA A 40 24.05 2.44 -10.05
C ALA A 40 22.75 2.21 -10.85
N ALA A 41 22.28 0.96 -10.93
CA ALA A 41 21.00 0.63 -11.53
C ALA A 41 19.83 1.28 -10.75
N ALA A 42 19.83 1.20 -9.42
CA ALA A 42 18.82 1.83 -8.57
C ALA A 42 18.80 3.38 -8.71
N VAL A 43 19.97 4.01 -8.79
CA VAL A 43 20.10 5.47 -9.04
C VAL A 43 19.53 5.83 -10.42
N SER A 44 19.84 5.04 -11.45
CA SER A 44 19.29 5.23 -12.80
C SER A 44 17.78 5.09 -12.82
N MET A 45 17.24 4.08 -12.12
CA MET A 45 15.81 3.85 -11.97
C MET A 45 15.12 5.03 -11.27
N LEU A 46 15.68 5.51 -10.16
CA LEU A 46 15.16 6.68 -9.43
C LEU A 46 15.13 7.94 -10.32
N LYS A 47 16.17 8.16 -11.14
CA LYS A 47 16.20 9.29 -12.09
C LYS A 47 15.08 9.20 -13.14
N ARG A 48 14.85 8.00 -13.70
CA ARG A 48 13.77 7.75 -14.67
C ARG A 48 12.40 7.93 -14.01
N LEU A 49 12.22 7.36 -12.83
CA LEU A 49 11.01 7.47 -12.03
C LEU A 49 10.65 8.92 -11.74
N ASN A 50 11.61 9.76 -11.31
CA ASN A 50 11.36 11.18 -11.06
C ASN A 50 10.82 11.92 -12.29
N LYS A 51 11.36 11.63 -13.49
CA LYS A 51 10.89 12.23 -14.74
C LYS A 51 9.46 11.79 -15.07
N SER A 52 9.18 10.50 -14.95
CA SER A 52 7.85 9.94 -15.23
C SER A 52 6.80 10.44 -14.24
N LEU A 53 7.13 10.47 -12.94
CA LEU A 53 6.26 10.95 -11.87
C LEU A 53 5.88 12.42 -12.06
N SER A 54 6.84 13.29 -12.39
CA SER A 54 6.52 14.71 -12.65
C SER A 54 5.49 14.85 -13.78
N THR A 55 5.57 14.01 -14.82
CA THR A 55 4.60 14.01 -15.92
C THR A 55 3.24 13.48 -15.47
N ALA A 56 3.22 12.38 -14.70
CA ALA A 56 2.02 11.74 -14.19
C ALA A 56 1.25 12.64 -13.20
N VAL A 57 1.95 13.29 -12.28
CA VAL A 57 1.37 14.20 -11.29
C VAL A 57 0.74 15.42 -11.97
N ASN A 58 1.42 16.03 -12.95
CA ASN A 58 0.84 17.14 -13.72
C ASN A 58 -0.41 16.71 -14.49
N ALA A 59 -0.38 15.53 -15.12
CA ALA A 59 -1.55 14.99 -15.81
C ALA A 59 -2.71 14.67 -14.86
N LEU A 60 -2.41 14.18 -13.64
CA LEU A 60 -3.43 13.94 -12.61
C LEU A 60 -4.09 15.25 -12.17
N GLN A 61 -3.31 16.32 -11.97
CA GLN A 61 -3.84 17.64 -11.64
C GLN A 61 -4.77 18.20 -12.72
N GLU A 62 -4.48 17.93 -14.00
CA GLU A 62 -5.34 18.34 -15.12
C GLU A 62 -6.60 17.47 -15.26
N THR A 63 -6.46 16.15 -15.09
CA THR A 63 -7.53 15.18 -15.39
C THR A 63 -8.47 14.92 -14.22
N ASP A 64 -7.99 15.07 -12.98
CA ASP A 64 -8.78 14.90 -11.75
C ASP A 64 -8.33 15.90 -10.66
N PRO A 65 -8.59 17.21 -10.86
CA PRO A 65 -8.10 18.27 -9.98
C PRO A 65 -8.66 18.16 -8.55
N ASN A 66 -9.89 17.67 -8.39
CA ASN A 66 -10.52 17.53 -7.09
C ASN A 66 -9.84 16.42 -6.28
N TYR A 67 -9.66 15.24 -6.89
CA TYR A 67 -9.01 14.13 -6.20
C TYR A 67 -7.53 14.44 -5.91
N PHE A 68 -6.84 15.09 -6.86
CA PHE A 68 -5.50 15.61 -6.65
C PHE A 68 -5.43 16.50 -5.41
N LYS A 69 -6.34 17.48 -5.27
CA LYS A 69 -6.33 18.43 -4.14
C LYS A 69 -6.64 17.75 -2.81
N GLU A 70 -7.54 16.78 -2.80
CA GLU A 70 -7.91 16.00 -1.62
C GLU A 70 -6.70 15.21 -1.07
N PHE A 71 -5.83 14.70 -1.93
CA PHE A 71 -4.72 13.83 -1.53
C PHE A 71 -3.33 14.41 -1.85
N GLU A 72 -3.23 15.68 -2.21
CA GLU A 72 -1.97 16.37 -2.53
C GLU A 72 -0.85 16.07 -1.52
N PRO A 73 -1.08 16.09 -0.19
CA PRO A 73 0.01 15.85 0.76
C PRO A 73 0.68 14.48 0.61
N ILE A 74 -0.06 13.44 0.19
CA ILE A 74 0.48 12.08 0.02
C ILE A 74 1.16 11.87 -1.33
N LEU A 75 1.08 12.85 -2.24
CA LEU A 75 1.78 12.86 -3.53
C LEU A 75 3.23 13.36 -3.42
N HIS A 76 3.74 13.54 -2.21
CA HIS A 76 5.13 13.88 -1.93
C HIS A 76 5.84 12.72 -1.23
N SER A 77 6.99 12.28 -1.76
CA SER A 77 7.75 11.18 -1.15
C SER A 77 8.22 11.45 0.28
N SER A 78 8.40 12.72 0.67
CA SER A 78 8.74 13.10 2.05
C SER A 78 7.61 12.89 3.04
N PHE A 79 6.37 12.69 2.57
CA PHE A 79 5.25 12.30 3.44
C PHE A 79 5.43 10.87 3.95
N TRP A 80 5.95 9.99 3.09
CA TRP A 80 6.07 8.56 3.37
C TRP A 80 7.34 8.28 4.17
N SER A 81 7.16 7.77 5.39
CA SER A 81 8.24 7.29 6.23
C SER A 81 8.44 5.78 6.04
N LEU A 82 9.69 5.34 5.98
CA LEU A 82 10.06 3.92 5.88
C LEU A 82 10.48 3.39 7.26
N PRO A 83 10.27 2.11 7.55
CA PRO A 83 10.62 1.53 8.83
C PRO A 83 12.14 1.50 9.02
N ALA A 84 12.60 1.87 10.22
CA ALA A 84 14.00 1.77 10.61
C ALA A 84 14.35 0.40 11.18
N GLU A 85 13.36 -0.29 11.74
CA GLU A 85 13.44 -1.60 12.37
C GLU A 85 12.33 -2.51 11.85
N TRP A 86 12.59 -3.80 11.87
CA TRP A 86 11.66 -4.82 11.42
C TRP A 86 11.10 -5.59 12.61
N GLY A 87 9.78 -5.70 12.65
CA GLY A 87 9.05 -6.50 13.63
C GLY A 87 8.36 -7.70 12.98
N SER A 88 7.70 -8.46 13.85
CA SER A 88 6.79 -9.54 13.47
C SER A 88 5.37 -9.29 13.99
N THR A 89 4.41 -9.79 13.24
CA THR A 89 2.99 -9.88 13.57
C THR A 89 2.77 -10.86 14.72
N ASP A 90 1.57 -10.82 15.30
CA ASP A 90 1.23 -11.60 16.49
C ASP A 90 0.00 -12.46 16.20
N PRO A 91 0.17 -13.77 15.90
CA PRO A 91 -0.94 -14.66 15.55
C PRO A 91 -2.07 -14.73 16.59
N SER A 92 -1.83 -14.33 17.84
CA SER A 92 -2.88 -14.27 18.88
C SER A 92 -3.91 -13.15 18.64
N LEU A 93 -3.60 -12.18 17.77
CA LEU A 93 -4.46 -11.04 17.43
C LEU A 93 -5.33 -11.28 16.18
N VAL A 94 -5.30 -12.50 15.61
CA VAL A 94 -6.19 -12.88 14.51
C VAL A 94 -7.65 -12.76 14.96
N TYR A 95 -8.50 -12.18 14.12
CA TYR A 95 -9.92 -12.03 14.40
C TYR A 95 -10.58 -13.39 14.59
N THR A 96 -11.45 -13.48 15.59
CA THR A 96 -12.27 -14.68 15.83
C THR A 96 -13.30 -14.91 14.72
N SER A 97 -13.76 -13.83 14.08
CA SER A 97 -14.70 -13.86 12.95
C SER A 97 -14.42 -12.70 12.01
N VAL A 98 -14.45 -12.97 10.71
CA VAL A 98 -14.34 -11.97 9.65
C VAL A 98 -15.71 -11.81 8.99
N ARG A 99 -16.08 -10.58 8.64
CA ARG A 99 -17.33 -10.31 7.91
C ARG A 99 -17.22 -10.83 6.48
N SER A 100 -18.34 -11.31 5.94
CA SER A 100 -18.40 -11.78 4.54
C SER A 100 -18.34 -10.66 3.51
N MET A 101 -18.62 -9.42 3.94
CA MET A 101 -18.65 -8.25 3.08
C MET A 101 -17.86 -7.11 3.71
N GLU A 102 -17.48 -6.19 2.84
CA GLU A 102 -16.79 -4.96 3.15
C GLU A 102 -17.56 -4.12 4.16
N CYS A 103 -16.82 -3.50 5.09
CA CYS A 103 -17.43 -2.75 6.18
C CYS A 103 -17.96 -1.39 5.74
N TYR A 104 -17.37 -0.80 4.71
CA TYR A 104 -17.70 0.53 4.21
C TYR A 104 -17.25 0.72 2.75
N ASP A 105 -17.62 1.85 2.16
CA ASP A 105 -17.20 2.23 0.82
C ASP A 105 -15.99 3.18 0.82
N GLU A 106 -15.35 3.26 -0.35
CA GLU A 106 -14.18 4.11 -0.61
C GLU A 106 -14.45 5.59 -0.29
N HIS A 107 -15.66 6.09 -0.57
CA HIS A 107 -16.02 7.48 -0.29
C HIS A 107 -15.97 7.81 1.22
N LEU A 108 -16.47 6.91 2.09
CA LEU A 108 -16.33 7.11 3.53
C LEU A 108 -14.86 7.06 3.96
N SER A 109 -14.07 6.14 3.40
CA SER A 109 -12.65 6.06 3.67
C SER A 109 -11.91 7.36 3.33
N ASP A 110 -12.09 7.83 2.10
CA ASP A 110 -11.41 8.99 1.56
C ASP A 110 -11.76 10.24 2.34
N LYS A 111 -13.05 10.40 2.69
CA LYS A 111 -13.48 11.47 3.58
C LYS A 111 -12.74 11.43 4.92
N CYS A 112 -12.52 10.26 5.51
CA CYS A 112 -11.81 10.15 6.77
C CYS A 112 -10.32 10.48 6.63
N MET A 113 -9.68 10.07 5.53
CA MET A 113 -8.28 10.39 5.25
C MET A 113 -8.07 11.88 4.95
N THR A 114 -8.93 12.49 4.13
CA THR A 114 -8.87 13.93 3.81
C THR A 114 -9.12 14.83 5.03
N LEU A 115 -9.91 14.38 6.01
CA LEU A 115 -10.07 15.05 7.31
C LEU A 115 -8.78 14.99 8.17
N LEU A 116 -8.01 13.91 8.09
CA LEU A 116 -6.68 13.86 8.72
C LEU A 116 -5.69 14.78 8.02
N LEU A 117 -5.71 14.79 6.69
CA LEU A 117 -4.83 15.60 5.86
C LEU A 117 -5.12 17.10 5.97
N GLY A 118 -6.37 17.48 6.28
CA GLY A 118 -6.83 18.87 6.32
C GLY A 118 -7.31 19.40 4.97
N THR A 119 -7.56 18.50 4.02
CA THR A 119 -7.83 18.81 2.61
C THR A 119 -9.31 18.64 2.22
N TRP A 120 -10.16 18.14 3.12
CA TRP A 120 -11.61 18.01 2.90
C TRP A 120 -12.31 19.32 2.49
N LYS A 121 -11.72 20.46 2.85
CA LYS A 121 -12.15 21.79 2.41
C LYS A 121 -10.93 22.68 2.22
N ASP A 122 -11.09 23.74 1.44
CA ASP A 122 -10.07 24.76 1.24
C ASP A 122 -9.64 25.35 2.59
N ASN A 123 -8.32 25.35 2.84
CA ASN A 123 -7.72 25.76 4.12
C ASN A 123 -8.31 25.01 5.33
N GLY A 124 -8.60 23.72 5.17
CA GLY A 124 -9.10 22.86 6.24
C GLY A 124 -8.09 22.67 7.36
N THR A 125 -8.60 22.48 8.58
CA THR A 125 -7.78 22.11 9.74
C THR A 125 -7.45 20.61 9.65
N PRO A 126 -6.17 20.21 9.74
CA PRO A 126 -5.80 18.79 9.73
C PRO A 126 -6.14 18.10 11.05
N CYS A 127 -5.94 16.77 11.08
CA CYS A 127 -6.11 15.92 12.26
C CYS A 127 -7.54 15.92 12.84
N ILE A 128 -8.57 16.09 12.00
CA ILE A 128 -9.96 15.95 12.43
C ILE A 128 -10.36 14.48 12.41
N VAL A 129 -10.84 13.98 13.55
CA VAL A 129 -11.36 12.62 13.70
C VAL A 129 -12.81 12.69 14.16
N THR A 130 -13.74 12.59 13.21
CA THR A 130 -15.18 12.52 13.54
C THR A 130 -15.52 11.20 14.22
N LYS A 131 -16.65 11.15 14.93
CA LYS A 131 -17.16 9.90 15.52
C LYS A 131 -17.32 8.80 14.46
N SER A 132 -17.92 9.13 13.31
CA SER A 132 -18.10 8.17 12.21
C SER A 132 -16.78 7.59 11.72
N CYS A 133 -15.76 8.43 11.51
CA CYS A 133 -14.43 7.97 11.12
C CYS A 133 -13.77 7.11 12.18
N ARG A 134 -13.88 7.49 13.47
CA ARG A 134 -13.34 6.69 14.57
C ARG A 134 -13.99 5.32 14.62
N ASP A 135 -15.32 5.27 14.66
CA ASP A 135 -16.08 4.02 14.77
C ASP A 135 -15.80 3.09 13.59
N THR A 136 -15.72 3.65 12.38
CA THR A 136 -15.44 2.90 11.14
C THR A 136 -14.00 2.39 11.09
N MET A 137 -13.02 3.26 11.32
CA MET A 137 -11.61 2.93 11.15
C MET A 137 -11.05 2.05 12.26
N THR A 138 -11.72 1.98 13.41
CA THR A 138 -11.33 1.15 14.56
C THR A 138 -12.13 -0.16 14.66
N GLN A 139 -13.03 -0.42 13.71
CA GLN A 139 -13.88 -1.61 13.69
C GLN A 139 -13.07 -2.87 13.36
N PHE A 140 -13.18 -3.91 14.19
CA PHE A 140 -12.54 -5.21 13.91
C PHE A 140 -13.42 -6.11 13.03
N GLY A 141 -12.78 -7.09 12.39
CA GLY A 141 -13.44 -8.08 11.53
C GLY A 141 -13.78 -7.60 10.12
N CYS A 142 -13.23 -6.45 9.69
CA CYS A 142 -13.38 -5.97 8.32
C CYS A 142 -12.46 -6.75 7.36
N PRO A 143 -12.96 -7.19 6.19
CA PRO A 143 -12.17 -7.93 5.23
C PRO A 143 -11.53 -7.01 4.17
N HIS A 144 -10.55 -7.55 3.43
CA HIS A 144 -10.09 -7.02 2.13
C HIS A 144 -9.77 -5.52 2.15
N TYR A 145 -10.32 -4.72 1.23
CA TYR A 145 -9.97 -3.30 1.07
C TYR A 145 -10.36 -2.47 2.28
N SER A 146 -11.44 -2.81 2.99
CA SER A 146 -11.77 -2.16 4.26
C SER A 146 -10.59 -2.29 5.22
N LEU A 147 -9.98 -3.48 5.34
CA LEU A 147 -8.83 -3.69 6.22
C LEU A 147 -7.60 -2.87 5.76
N SER A 148 -7.32 -2.85 4.46
CA SER A 148 -6.26 -2.02 3.86
C SER A 148 -6.44 -0.54 4.19
N HIS A 149 -7.66 -0.02 4.00
CA HIS A 149 -7.99 1.37 4.22
C HIS A 149 -7.97 1.74 5.71
N GLN A 150 -8.35 0.83 6.61
CA GLN A 150 -8.18 1.02 8.05
C GLN A 150 -6.70 1.21 8.39
N LEU A 151 -5.81 0.36 7.86
CA LEU A 151 -4.37 0.50 8.08
C LEU A 151 -3.83 1.80 7.50
N LEU A 152 -4.18 2.12 6.25
CA LEU A 152 -3.77 3.34 5.57
C LEU A 152 -4.20 4.60 6.33
N TYR A 153 -5.40 4.61 6.92
CA TYR A 153 -5.88 5.70 7.77
C TYR A 153 -4.95 5.96 8.97
N PHE A 154 -4.52 4.91 9.68
CA PHE A 154 -3.58 5.04 10.79
C PHE A 154 -2.17 5.41 10.32
N MET A 155 -1.73 4.94 9.14
CA MET A 155 -0.45 5.35 8.53
C MET A 155 -0.44 6.84 8.21
N ILE A 156 -1.45 7.33 7.48
CA ILE A 156 -1.62 8.75 7.13
C ILE A 156 -1.66 9.61 8.39
N GLY A 157 -2.44 9.21 9.40
CA GLY A 157 -2.52 9.97 10.64
C GLY A 157 -1.21 9.95 11.43
N THR A 158 -0.40 8.89 11.35
CA THR A 158 0.95 8.89 11.95
C THR A 158 1.88 9.85 11.20
N MET A 159 1.97 9.72 9.89
CA MET A 159 2.86 10.53 9.03
C MET A 159 2.50 12.02 9.06
N LYS A 160 1.22 12.34 9.20
CA LYS A 160 0.73 13.71 9.36
C LYS A 160 0.93 14.29 10.77
N GLY A 161 1.31 13.47 11.76
CA GLY A 161 1.48 13.88 13.16
C GLY A 161 0.18 13.93 13.98
N CYS A 162 -0.87 13.25 13.52
CA CYS A 162 -2.21 13.21 14.13
C CYS A 162 -2.40 12.10 15.17
N SER A 163 -1.36 11.36 15.58
CA SER A 163 -1.48 10.17 16.45
C SER A 163 -2.24 10.42 17.75
N ARG A 164 -2.16 11.64 18.32
CA ARG A 164 -2.90 12.03 19.55
C ARG A 164 -4.42 12.05 19.36
N MET A 165 -4.89 12.24 18.12
CA MET A 165 -6.32 12.27 17.76
C MET A 165 -6.86 10.89 17.42
N LEU A 166 -5.98 9.99 16.98
CA LEU A 166 -6.22 8.58 16.71
C LEU A 166 -6.28 7.73 17.99
N LYS A 167 -6.92 8.26 19.04
CA LYS A 167 -7.30 7.45 20.21
C LYS A 167 -8.22 6.32 19.74
N GLY A 168 -8.07 5.15 20.35
CA GLY A 168 -8.89 3.99 20.02
C GLY A 168 -10.38 4.22 20.24
N ASP A 169 -11.13 3.16 19.96
CA ASP A 169 -12.57 3.10 20.22
C ASP A 169 -12.89 3.57 21.66
N LEU A 170 -13.87 4.45 21.80
CA LEU A 170 -14.27 5.04 23.09
C LEU A 170 -14.97 4.02 24.02
N ARG A 171 -15.27 2.82 23.53
CA ARG A 171 -15.75 1.71 24.37
C ARG A 171 -14.71 1.37 25.44
N LEU A 172 -15.16 1.18 26.68
CA LEU A 172 -14.31 0.90 27.84
C LEU A 172 -13.32 -0.26 27.63
N SER A 173 -13.71 -1.28 26.86
CA SER A 173 -12.86 -2.43 26.53
C SER A 173 -11.71 -2.13 25.55
N ARG A 174 -11.70 -0.95 24.92
CA ARG A 174 -10.79 -0.58 23.81
C ARG A 174 -10.18 0.82 23.93
N VAL A 175 -10.53 1.56 24.97
CA VAL A 175 -10.10 2.96 25.20
C VAL A 175 -8.57 3.12 25.29
N ASN A 176 -7.84 2.06 25.65
CA ASN A 176 -6.37 2.07 25.79
C ASN A 176 -5.62 1.53 24.57
N ILE A 177 -6.30 1.24 23.46
CA ILE A 177 -5.63 0.76 22.25
C ILE A 177 -4.90 1.93 21.57
N THR A 178 -3.59 1.76 21.37
CA THR A 178 -2.73 2.73 20.69
C THR A 178 -2.76 2.56 19.17
N VAL A 179 -2.29 3.57 18.44
CA VAL A 179 -2.10 3.51 16.98
C VAL A 179 -1.25 2.31 16.57
N GLU A 180 -0.14 2.04 17.26
CA GLU A 180 0.73 0.90 16.97
C GLU A 180 0.04 -0.45 17.24
N HIS A 181 -0.83 -0.50 18.25
CA HIS A 181 -1.61 -1.71 18.50
C HIS A 181 -2.65 -1.96 17.40
N TYR A 182 -3.32 -0.92 16.87
CA TYR A 182 -4.18 -1.07 15.69
C TYR A 182 -3.40 -1.56 14.46
N LYS A 183 -2.26 -0.94 14.16
CA LYS A 183 -1.38 -1.37 13.06
C LYS A 183 -0.98 -2.84 13.20
N ARG A 184 -0.59 -3.28 14.41
CA ARG A 184 -0.25 -4.68 14.69
C ARG A 184 -1.44 -5.62 14.51
N ILE A 185 -2.62 -5.28 15.02
CA ILE A 185 -3.84 -6.08 14.81
C ILE A 185 -4.15 -6.21 13.31
N PHE A 186 -4.16 -5.09 12.58
CA PHE A 186 -4.51 -5.09 11.17
C PHE A 186 -3.50 -5.89 10.35
N CYS A 187 -2.19 -5.67 10.54
CA CYS A 187 -1.18 -6.43 9.85
C CYS A 187 -1.17 -7.92 10.20
N THR A 188 -1.51 -8.28 11.44
CA THR A 188 -1.73 -9.70 11.81
C THR A 188 -2.86 -10.33 11.00
N ASN A 189 -3.94 -9.60 10.79
CA ASN A 189 -5.08 -10.11 10.02
C ASN A 189 -4.81 -10.09 8.50
N MET A 190 -4.03 -9.13 8.01
CA MET A 190 -3.56 -9.09 6.63
C MET A 190 -2.60 -10.25 6.31
N ILE A 191 -1.64 -10.59 7.19
CA ILE A 191 -0.74 -11.72 6.94
C ILE A 191 -1.52 -13.03 6.92
N LYS A 192 -2.51 -13.19 7.83
CA LYS A 192 -3.40 -14.36 7.82
C LYS A 192 -4.19 -14.44 6.51
N SER A 193 -4.75 -13.32 6.06
CA SER A 193 -5.45 -13.23 4.77
C SER A 193 -4.54 -13.62 3.60
N ASN A 194 -3.30 -13.11 3.57
CA ASN A 194 -2.35 -13.43 2.50
C ASN A 194 -1.96 -14.91 2.50
N GLN A 195 -1.75 -15.52 3.67
CA GLN A 195 -1.49 -16.95 3.78
C GLN A 195 -2.66 -17.79 3.23
N ASP A 196 -3.89 -17.40 3.53
CA ASP A 196 -5.08 -18.10 3.04
C ASP A 196 -5.26 -17.94 1.53
N ILE A 197 -5.08 -16.72 1.01
CA ILE A 197 -5.11 -16.43 -0.44
C ILE A 197 -4.03 -17.25 -1.16
N PHE A 198 -2.79 -17.22 -0.66
CA PHE A 198 -1.67 -17.92 -1.28
C PHE A 198 -1.87 -19.44 -1.30
N LYS A 199 -2.51 -20.00 -0.26
CA LYS A 199 -2.81 -21.44 -0.17
C LYS A 199 -3.96 -21.86 -1.09
N ASN A 200 -5.00 -21.04 -1.22
CA ASN A 200 -6.23 -21.41 -1.93
C ASN A 200 -6.23 -21.04 -3.41
N GLY A 201 -5.16 -20.39 -3.90
CA GLY A 201 -5.03 -19.93 -5.28
C GLY A 201 -5.40 -18.45 -5.43
N LEU A 202 -4.76 -17.79 -6.40
CA LEU A 202 -4.84 -16.35 -6.61
C LEU A 202 -5.65 -16.05 -7.88
N THR A 203 -6.74 -15.30 -7.73
CA THR A 203 -7.46 -14.65 -8.84
C THR A 203 -7.03 -13.18 -8.93
N GLY A 204 -7.32 -12.48 -10.03
CA GLY A 204 -6.86 -11.10 -10.24
C GLY A 204 -7.16 -10.14 -9.07
N GLN A 205 -8.39 -10.14 -8.53
CA GLN A 205 -8.72 -9.31 -7.36
C GLN A 205 -7.98 -9.75 -6.09
N MET A 206 -7.75 -11.05 -5.92
CA MET A 206 -6.99 -11.56 -4.78
C MET A 206 -5.51 -11.21 -4.88
N GLN A 207 -4.94 -11.13 -6.08
CA GLN A 207 -3.57 -10.64 -6.29
C GLN A 207 -3.44 -9.17 -5.87
N ASP A 208 -4.38 -8.31 -6.25
CA ASP A 208 -4.38 -6.89 -5.86
C ASP A 208 -4.36 -6.72 -4.33
N ILE A 209 -5.30 -7.37 -3.63
CA ILE A 209 -5.37 -7.36 -2.16
C ILE A 209 -4.10 -7.96 -1.53
N PHE A 210 -3.58 -9.05 -2.11
CA PHE A 210 -2.38 -9.72 -1.61
C PHE A 210 -1.17 -8.80 -1.64
N ILE A 211 -0.93 -8.12 -2.76
CA ILE A 211 0.17 -7.18 -2.93
C ILE A 211 -0.05 -5.94 -2.06
N GLU A 212 -1.27 -5.41 -1.99
CA GLU A 212 -1.60 -4.25 -1.16
C GLU A 212 -1.30 -4.49 0.32
N ASN A 213 -1.63 -5.67 0.84
CA ASN A 213 -1.28 -6.08 2.19
C ASN A 213 0.25 -6.09 2.42
N ILE A 214 1.03 -6.62 1.46
CA ILE A 214 2.50 -6.64 1.54
C ILE A 214 3.04 -5.20 1.55
N LEU A 215 2.53 -4.34 0.66
CA LEU A 215 2.92 -2.94 0.60
C LEU A 215 2.70 -2.24 1.94
N LEU A 216 1.45 -2.22 2.43
CA LEU A 216 1.09 -1.42 3.58
C LEU A 216 1.76 -1.93 4.86
N CYS A 217 1.74 -3.24 5.10
CA CYS A 217 2.38 -3.80 6.30
C CYS A 217 3.90 -3.80 6.24
N GLY A 218 4.48 -3.91 5.05
CA GLY A 218 5.90 -3.67 4.83
C GLY A 218 6.30 -2.24 5.20
N LEU A 219 5.54 -1.23 4.78
CA LEU A 219 5.77 0.18 5.16
C LEU A 219 5.59 0.44 6.66
N VAL A 220 4.74 -0.33 7.33
CA VAL A 220 4.60 -0.26 8.78
C VAL A 220 5.81 -0.88 9.51
N GLY A 221 6.53 -1.80 8.87
CA GLY A 221 7.71 -2.44 9.43
C GLY A 221 7.54 -3.91 9.82
N PHE A 222 6.54 -4.62 9.28
CA PHE A 222 6.38 -6.06 9.51
C PHE A 222 7.09 -6.88 8.44
N SER A 223 8.18 -7.56 8.85
CA SER A 223 9.01 -8.38 7.95
C SER A 223 8.34 -9.66 7.47
N ASP A 224 7.29 -10.14 8.15
CA ASP A 224 6.60 -11.38 7.80
C ASP A 224 6.06 -11.41 6.35
N PHE A 225 5.87 -10.24 5.75
CA PHE A 225 5.38 -10.07 4.39
C PHE A 225 6.46 -10.19 3.31
N TYR A 226 7.74 -10.09 3.66
CA TYR A 226 8.85 -10.14 2.70
C TYR A 226 9.38 -11.57 2.48
N LYS A 227 8.47 -12.49 2.16
CA LYS A 227 8.81 -13.89 1.87
C LYS A 227 9.31 -14.06 0.43
N LEU A 228 10.30 -14.93 0.24
CA LEU A 228 10.94 -15.13 -1.06
C LEU A 228 10.01 -15.78 -2.10
N ASP A 229 9.20 -16.75 -1.68
CA ASP A 229 8.18 -17.39 -2.52
C ASP A 229 7.13 -16.37 -2.99
N TRP A 230 6.73 -15.44 -2.12
CA TRP A 230 5.79 -14.37 -2.46
C TRP A 230 6.41 -13.39 -3.47
N LEU A 231 7.68 -13.01 -3.29
CA LEU A 231 8.40 -12.19 -4.26
C LEU A 231 8.45 -12.86 -5.63
N GLN A 232 8.81 -14.16 -5.67
CA GLN A 232 8.87 -14.92 -6.91
C GLN A 232 7.51 -14.94 -7.61
N SER A 233 6.42 -15.21 -6.88
CA SER A 233 5.08 -15.19 -7.47
C SER A 233 4.71 -13.81 -8.02
N ILE A 234 4.97 -12.73 -7.28
CA ILE A 234 4.69 -11.36 -7.76
C ILE A 234 5.44 -11.09 -9.07
N LEU A 235 6.72 -11.46 -9.16
CA LEU A 235 7.50 -11.27 -10.40
C LEU A 235 6.92 -12.05 -11.59
N THR A 236 6.28 -13.20 -11.36
CA THR A 236 5.60 -13.95 -12.44
C THR A 236 4.31 -13.31 -12.91
N TRP A 237 3.68 -12.43 -12.11
CA TRP A 237 2.47 -11.70 -12.50
C TRP A 237 2.76 -10.41 -13.28
N GLN A 238 4.03 -10.05 -13.45
CA GLN A 238 4.43 -8.94 -14.28
C GLN A 238 4.28 -9.33 -15.76
N ASP A 239 3.57 -8.51 -16.53
CA ASP A 239 3.47 -8.70 -17.98
C ASP A 239 4.88 -8.64 -18.59
N GLN A 240 5.24 -9.64 -19.39
CA GLN A 240 6.60 -9.81 -19.91
C GLN A 240 6.95 -8.83 -21.04
N GLU A 241 5.96 -8.25 -21.71
CA GLU A 241 6.17 -7.33 -22.82
C GLU A 241 6.22 -5.87 -22.36
N VAL A 242 5.25 -5.47 -21.53
CA VAL A 242 5.09 -4.08 -21.09
C VAL A 242 5.59 -3.83 -19.66
N GLY A 243 5.73 -4.86 -18.83
CA GLY A 243 6.25 -4.75 -17.47
C GLY A 243 5.25 -4.25 -16.42
N CYS A 244 3.97 -4.15 -16.77
CA CYS A 244 2.89 -3.70 -15.90
C CYS A 244 2.25 -4.88 -15.13
N PHE A 245 1.22 -4.61 -14.33
CA PHE A 245 0.45 -5.63 -13.60
C PHE A 245 -1.07 -5.48 -13.83
N GLY A 246 -1.79 -6.60 -13.69
CA GLY A 246 -3.27 -6.62 -13.71
C GLY A 246 -3.86 -6.38 -15.10
N LYS A 247 -3.39 -7.13 -16.10
CA LYS A 247 -3.90 -7.05 -17.48
C LYS A 247 -5.28 -7.69 -17.57
N GLU A 248 -6.20 -7.07 -18.33
CA GLU A 248 -7.59 -7.53 -18.46
C GLU A 248 -7.73 -8.96 -19.02
N GLU A 249 -6.75 -9.44 -19.80
CA GLU A 249 -6.70 -10.79 -20.39
C GLU A 249 -6.46 -11.90 -19.35
N ASP A 250 -5.70 -11.62 -18.28
CA ASP A 250 -5.50 -12.56 -17.15
C ASP A 250 -6.76 -12.66 -16.27
N ILE A 251 -7.61 -11.65 -16.33
CA ILE A 251 -8.89 -11.65 -15.63
C ILE A 251 -9.87 -12.52 -16.43
N SER A 252 -9.99 -12.32 -17.74
CA SER A 252 -10.97 -13.01 -18.59
C SER A 252 -10.72 -14.52 -18.80
N GLN A 253 -9.49 -15.02 -18.70
CA GLN A 253 -9.22 -16.47 -18.76
C GLN A 253 -9.72 -17.26 -17.53
N ILE A 254 -10.03 -16.58 -16.42
CA ILE A 254 -10.64 -17.20 -15.22
C ILE A 254 -12.18 -17.14 -15.29
N PHE A 255 -12.75 -16.34 -16.20
CA PHE A 255 -14.19 -16.02 -16.21
C PHE A 255 -15.09 -17.10 -16.85
N GLU A 256 -14.55 -18.09 -17.56
CA GLU A 256 -15.39 -19.19 -18.09
C GLU A 256 -15.75 -20.24 -17.02
N GLU A 257 -15.08 -20.27 -15.86
CA GLU A 257 -15.29 -21.35 -14.87
C GLU A 257 -16.17 -20.96 -13.65
N PHE A 258 -16.50 -19.67 -13.45
CA PHE A 258 -17.25 -19.20 -12.26
C PHE A 258 -18.35 -18.17 -12.59
N LEU A 259 -19.19 -18.48 -13.57
CA LEU A 259 -20.44 -17.77 -13.82
C LEU A 259 -21.50 -18.12 -12.75
N ASP A 260 -21.32 -17.67 -11.50
CA ASP A 260 -22.41 -17.62 -10.51
C ASP A 260 -22.11 -16.78 -9.24
N ALA A 261 -21.50 -15.61 -9.39
CA ALA A 261 -21.43 -14.62 -8.30
C ALA A 261 -22.03 -13.27 -8.73
N PRO A 262 -23.23 -12.90 -8.23
CA PRO A 262 -23.72 -11.54 -8.38
C PRO A 262 -22.89 -10.64 -7.44
N HIS A 263 -22.52 -9.45 -7.94
CA HIS A 263 -21.70 -8.40 -7.30
C HIS A 263 -20.21 -8.37 -7.70
N LYS A 264 -19.96 -8.04 -8.98
CA LYS A 264 -18.73 -7.34 -9.38
C LYS A 264 -18.65 -6.01 -8.63
N ARG A 265 -17.77 -5.92 -7.62
CA ARG A 265 -17.43 -4.65 -6.97
C ARG A 265 -16.51 -3.87 -7.89
N VAL A 266 -17.04 -2.79 -8.45
CA VAL A 266 -16.27 -1.81 -9.22
C VAL A 266 -15.37 -1.05 -8.25
N LYS A 267 -14.06 -1.19 -8.40
CA LYS A 267 -13.07 -0.29 -7.81
C LYS A 267 -13.31 1.09 -8.45
N ARG A 268 -13.91 2.03 -7.71
CA ARG A 268 -14.70 3.11 -8.33
C ARG A 268 -13.85 4.17 -9.06
N ARG A 269 -12.52 4.04 -9.06
CA ARG A 269 -11.57 4.90 -9.77
C ARG A 269 -10.41 4.16 -10.44
N GLU A 270 -10.49 2.84 -10.61
CA GLU A 270 -9.47 2.10 -11.38
C GLU A 270 -9.41 2.66 -12.80
N LYS A 271 -8.20 2.81 -13.32
CA LYS A 271 -7.98 3.20 -14.72
C LYS A 271 -7.13 2.15 -15.41
N THR A 272 -7.65 1.62 -16.51
CA THR A 272 -6.86 0.81 -17.42
C THR A 272 -5.91 1.73 -18.19
N LEU A 273 -4.61 1.42 -18.11
CA LEU A 273 -3.56 2.07 -18.87
C LEU A 273 -3.73 1.76 -20.37
N THR A 274 -3.04 2.52 -21.25
CA THR A 274 -3.18 2.36 -22.72
C THR A 274 -2.79 0.98 -23.24
N ASP A 275 -2.05 0.21 -22.45
CA ASP A 275 -1.54 -1.14 -22.70
C ASP A 275 -2.40 -2.25 -22.07
N GLY A 276 -3.56 -1.90 -21.49
CA GLY A 276 -4.51 -2.87 -20.92
C GLY A 276 -4.28 -3.22 -19.46
N CYS A 277 -3.34 -2.54 -18.79
CA CYS A 277 -2.92 -2.83 -17.43
C CYS A 277 -3.68 -2.01 -16.39
N SER A 278 -3.78 -2.51 -15.15
CA SER A 278 -4.32 -1.72 -14.04
C SER A 278 -3.30 -0.68 -13.55
N SER A 279 -3.73 0.58 -13.49
CA SER A 279 -2.97 1.69 -12.92
C SER A 279 -2.64 1.46 -11.45
N HIS A 280 -3.65 1.07 -10.65
CA HIS A 280 -3.47 0.84 -9.21
C HIS A 280 -2.58 -0.37 -8.96
N MET A 281 -2.89 -1.52 -9.57
CA MET A 281 -2.17 -2.77 -9.29
C MET A 281 -0.71 -2.63 -9.70
N THR A 282 -0.44 -1.95 -10.83
CA THR A 282 0.94 -1.64 -11.22
C THR A 282 1.63 -0.76 -10.17
N GLY A 283 0.99 0.32 -9.71
CA GLY A 283 1.55 1.20 -8.67
C GLY A 283 1.85 0.47 -7.35
N VAL A 284 0.91 -0.37 -6.90
CA VAL A 284 1.03 -1.15 -5.67
C VAL A 284 2.10 -2.24 -5.80
N ALA A 285 2.19 -2.92 -6.94
CA ALA A 285 3.19 -3.95 -7.21
C ALA A 285 4.60 -3.38 -7.25
N VAL A 286 4.86 -2.31 -8.00
CA VAL A 286 6.20 -1.73 -8.08
C VAL A 286 6.66 -1.16 -6.74
N SER A 287 5.73 -0.61 -5.95
CA SER A 287 6.03 -0.16 -4.59
C SER A 287 6.27 -1.34 -3.63
N THR A 288 5.61 -2.46 -3.83
CA THR A 288 5.90 -3.68 -3.07
C THR A 288 7.30 -4.20 -3.36
N LEU A 289 7.70 -4.24 -4.64
CA LEU A 289 9.04 -4.62 -5.07
C LEU A 289 10.12 -3.69 -4.51
N GLY A 290 9.86 -2.37 -4.44
CA GLY A 290 10.75 -1.43 -3.76
C GLY A 290 10.87 -1.68 -2.24
N GLY A 291 9.82 -2.22 -1.62
CA GLY A 291 9.84 -2.66 -0.22
C GLY A 291 10.73 -3.89 -0.03
N PHE A 292 10.58 -4.91 -0.88
CA PHE A 292 11.46 -6.08 -0.89
C PHE A 292 12.93 -5.69 -1.06
N LEU A 293 13.22 -4.74 -1.96
CA LEU A 293 14.56 -4.23 -2.16
C LEU A 293 15.13 -3.64 -0.86
N ASN A 294 14.39 -2.78 -0.16
CA ASN A 294 14.86 -2.18 1.10
C ASN A 294 15.06 -3.21 2.21
N TYR A 295 14.13 -4.17 2.34
CA TYR A 295 14.24 -5.24 3.34
C TYR A 295 15.52 -6.07 3.12
N TYR A 296 15.72 -6.60 1.92
CA TYR A 296 16.89 -7.43 1.64
C TYR A 296 18.22 -6.66 1.69
N LEU A 297 18.23 -5.36 1.36
CA LEU A 297 19.41 -4.51 1.58
C LEU A 297 19.73 -4.36 3.07
N SER A 298 18.71 -4.18 3.92
CA SER A 298 18.91 -4.05 5.36
C SER A 298 19.37 -5.36 6.03
N GLU A 299 18.91 -6.52 5.55
CA GLU A 299 19.37 -7.83 6.03
C GLU A 299 20.83 -8.12 5.68
N GLN A 300 21.33 -7.54 4.58
CA GLN A 300 22.73 -7.63 4.16
C GLN A 300 23.66 -6.68 4.94
N ASP A 301 23.11 -5.70 5.66
CA ASP A 301 23.88 -4.79 6.51
C ASP A 301 24.34 -5.51 7.79
N ILE A 302 25.55 -6.07 7.74
CA ILE A 302 26.18 -6.81 8.85
C ILE A 302 26.30 -5.94 10.12
N THR A 303 26.31 -4.61 9.99
CA THR A 303 26.39 -3.70 11.15
C THR A 303 25.10 -3.61 11.97
N LYS A 304 23.98 -4.07 11.41
CA LYS A 304 22.67 -4.12 12.07
C LYS A 304 22.28 -5.50 12.59
N ARG A 305 23.08 -6.53 12.29
CA ARG A 305 22.89 -7.86 12.87
C ARG A 305 23.32 -7.82 14.33
N PRO A 306 22.48 -8.23 15.30
CA PRO A 306 22.93 -8.40 16.66
C PRO A 306 24.15 -9.30 16.68
N LEU A 307 25.23 -8.85 17.33
CA LEU A 307 26.34 -9.74 17.68
C LEU A 307 25.74 -10.78 18.64
N ILE A 308 25.62 -12.02 18.16
CA ILE A 308 25.24 -13.18 18.99
C ILE A 308 26.37 -13.45 19.99
#